data_AF-A0A0D3K493-F1
#
_entry.id   AF-A0A0D3K493-F1
#
_cell.length_a   1.000
_cell.length_b   1.000
_cell.length_c   1.000
_cell.angle_alpha   90.00
_cell.angle_beta   90.00
_cell.angle_gamma   90.00
#
_symmetry.space_group_name_H-M   'P 1'
#
loop_
_entity.id
_entity.type
_entity.pdbx_description
1 polymer ?
#
loop_
_entity_poly.entity_id
_entity_poly.type
_entity_poly.pdbx_seq_one_letter_code
_entity_poly.pdbx_strand_id
1 'polypeptide(L)'
;MSLALAVGVHSTCNPYCGDKTQGWDKKCDWGGCYSCTECSAPAPVCKPFCEDKTQAWDDKCTWTGCTGCTECIVPEPVCKPFCEDKTQGWTDKCTWGGCSGCTECSSPAPVCKPFCEDKTQGWTDKCTWGGCSGCTECSSPAPVCKPFCLG
;
A
#
# COMPACT_ATOMS: atom_id res chain seq x y z
N MET A 1 -11.77 5.84 -38.06
CA MET A 1 -10.94 4.74 -37.53
C MET A 1 -9.71 5.40 -36.92
N SER A 2 -9.40 5.35 -35.64
CA SER A 2 -9.84 4.45 -34.58
C SER A 2 -9.86 5.22 -33.25
N LEU A 3 -10.79 4.84 -32.39
CA LEU A 3 -10.80 5.21 -30.97
C LEU A 3 -9.61 4.56 -30.25
N ALA A 4 -9.03 5.26 -29.29
CA ALA A 4 -8.54 4.64 -28.06
C ALA A 4 -8.57 5.66 -26.91
N LEU A 5 -9.61 5.54 -26.10
CA LEU A 5 -9.64 5.97 -24.70
C LEU A 5 -8.82 4.95 -23.89
N ALA A 6 -7.91 5.42 -23.04
CA ALA A 6 -7.30 4.66 -21.93
C ALA A 6 -6.62 5.71 -21.02
N VAL A 7 -7.21 6.18 -19.93
CA VAL A 7 -7.40 5.50 -18.62
C VAL A 7 -6.13 4.76 -18.20
N GLY A 8 -5.49 5.24 -17.13
CA GLY A 8 -4.49 4.48 -16.38
C GLY A 8 -3.14 5.18 -16.22
N VAL A 9 -3.00 5.91 -15.11
CA VAL A 9 -1.69 6.13 -14.48
C VAL A 9 -1.17 4.76 -14.05
N HIS A 10 -0.48 4.07 -14.95
CA HIS A 10 0.44 3.02 -14.57
C HIS A 10 1.84 3.61 -14.59
N SER A 11 2.51 3.58 -13.44
CA SER A 11 3.88 4.03 -13.24
C SER A 11 4.86 3.13 -14.01
N THR A 12 4.76 3.06 -15.33
CA THR A 12 5.64 2.24 -16.17
C THR A 12 6.93 2.99 -16.50
N CYS A 13 8.03 2.24 -16.57
CA CYS A 13 9.34 2.70 -16.99
C CYS A 13 9.26 3.49 -18.30
N ASN A 14 9.82 4.71 -18.31
CA ASN A 14 9.81 5.54 -19.48
C ASN A 14 10.83 5.02 -20.52
N PRO A 15 10.48 4.86 -21.81
CA PRO A 15 11.39 4.33 -22.83
C PRO A 15 12.73 5.07 -22.93
N TYR A 16 12.76 6.39 -22.67
CA TYR A 16 14.01 7.16 -22.77
C TYR A 16 15.08 6.71 -21.75
N CYS A 17 14.71 5.98 -20.69
CA CYS A 17 15.66 5.49 -19.68
C CYS A 17 16.63 4.45 -20.28
N GLY A 18 16.18 3.67 -21.26
CA GLY A 18 16.99 2.67 -21.97
C GLY A 18 17.97 3.27 -22.98
N ASP A 19 17.57 4.35 -23.66
CA ASP A 19 18.34 4.97 -24.74
C ASP A 19 19.55 5.80 -24.25
N LYS A 20 19.57 6.10 -22.95
CA LYS A 20 20.55 7.00 -22.33
C LYS A 20 21.82 6.24 -21.98
N THR A 21 23.00 6.84 -22.15
CA THR A 21 24.30 6.17 -21.92
C THR A 21 24.74 6.15 -20.46
N GLN A 22 23.99 6.80 -19.57
CA GLN A 22 24.30 6.87 -18.14
C GLN A 22 24.10 5.52 -17.46
N GLY A 23 24.83 5.27 -16.38
CA GLY A 23 24.61 4.11 -15.52
C GLY A 23 23.23 4.15 -14.87
N TRP A 24 22.64 2.97 -14.63
CA TRP A 24 21.32 2.86 -14.02
C TRP A 24 21.26 3.49 -12.63
N ASP A 25 22.35 3.47 -11.86
CA ASP A 25 22.45 4.12 -10.55
C ASP A 25 22.00 5.58 -10.56
N LYS A 26 22.26 6.32 -11.66
CA LYS A 26 21.82 7.72 -11.82
C LYS A 26 20.47 7.85 -12.47
N LYS A 27 20.14 6.93 -13.37
CA LYS A 27 18.87 6.94 -14.10
C LYS A 27 17.70 6.65 -13.18
N CYS A 28 17.88 5.85 -12.15
CA CYS A 28 16.81 5.51 -11.21
C CYS A 28 16.27 6.69 -10.42
N ASP A 29 17.09 7.75 -10.26
CA ASP A 29 16.66 9.01 -9.67
C ASP A 29 15.93 9.93 -10.66
N TRP A 30 15.84 9.57 -11.95
CA TRP A 30 15.18 10.38 -12.97
C TRP A 30 13.67 10.15 -12.98
N GLY A 31 12.92 11.23 -13.21
CA GLY A 31 11.47 11.20 -13.28
C GLY A 31 10.95 10.22 -14.35
N GLY A 32 10.30 9.14 -13.90
CA GLY A 32 9.75 8.10 -14.77
C GLY A 32 10.71 6.94 -15.08
N CYS A 33 11.93 6.93 -14.53
CA CYS A 33 12.87 5.82 -14.65
C CYS A 33 12.94 4.95 -13.38
N TYR A 34 12.50 5.45 -12.23
CA TYR A 34 12.52 4.72 -10.95
C TYR A 34 11.73 3.40 -10.98
N SER A 35 10.76 3.26 -11.88
CA SER A 35 9.96 2.05 -12.07
C SER A 35 10.49 1.10 -13.14
N CYS A 36 11.69 1.36 -13.68
CA CYS A 36 12.38 0.42 -14.55
C CYS A 36 12.91 -0.77 -13.77
N THR A 37 12.86 -1.97 -14.38
CA THR A 37 13.34 -3.21 -13.76
C THR A 37 14.80 -3.10 -13.32
N GLU A 38 15.62 -2.37 -14.08
CA GLU A 38 17.03 -2.09 -13.79
C GLU A 38 17.25 -1.21 -12.54
N CYS A 39 16.20 -0.54 -12.07
CA CYS A 39 16.18 0.24 -10.83
C CYS A 39 15.67 -0.55 -9.64
N SER A 40 15.17 -1.76 -9.87
CA SER A 40 14.83 -2.66 -8.79
C SER A 40 16.13 -3.11 -8.14
N ALA A 41 16.28 -2.88 -6.84
CA ALA A 41 17.39 -3.44 -6.09
C ALA A 41 17.43 -4.96 -6.33
N PRO A 42 18.61 -5.56 -6.56
CA PRO A 42 18.71 -7.01 -6.68
C PRO A 42 18.11 -7.64 -5.44
N ALA A 43 17.40 -8.77 -5.62
CA ALA A 43 16.85 -9.52 -4.51
C ALA A 43 17.94 -9.73 -3.46
N PRO A 44 17.65 -9.54 -2.16
CA PRO A 44 18.64 -9.73 -1.12
C PRO A 44 19.23 -11.14 -1.27
N VAL A 45 20.56 -11.23 -1.34
CA VAL A 45 21.26 -12.50 -1.52
C VAL A 45 21.69 -13.03 -0.16
N CYS A 46 21.33 -14.29 0.13
CA CYS A 46 21.80 -15.00 1.31
C CYS A 46 23.34 -15.14 1.30
N LYS A 47 24.00 -14.65 2.34
CA LYS A 47 25.46 -14.78 2.49
C LYS A 47 25.81 -16.15 3.10
N PRO A 48 26.92 -16.81 2.67
CA PRO A 48 27.27 -18.16 3.14
C PRO A 48 27.41 -18.28 4.66
N PHE A 49 27.89 -17.22 5.32
CA PHE A 49 28.07 -17.22 6.77
C PHE A 49 26.76 -17.39 7.54
N CYS A 50 25.60 -17.15 6.94
CA CYS A 50 24.29 -17.33 7.58
C CYS A 50 24.03 -18.80 7.90
N GLU A 51 24.50 -19.72 7.06
CA GLU A 51 24.37 -21.17 7.26
C GLU A 51 25.38 -21.70 8.29
N ASP A 52 26.63 -21.20 8.25
CA ASP A 52 27.72 -21.63 9.14
C ASP A 52 27.48 -21.28 10.62
N LYS A 53 26.62 -20.30 10.88
CA LYS A 53 26.36 -19.78 12.21
C LYS A 53 25.37 -20.68 12.95
N THR A 54 25.57 -20.90 14.25
CA THR A 54 24.73 -21.82 15.04
C THR A 54 23.50 -21.14 15.65
N GLN A 55 23.33 -19.84 15.44
CA GLN A 55 22.21 -19.06 15.98
C GLN A 55 20.87 -19.48 15.34
N ALA A 56 19.77 -19.18 16.03
CA ALA A 56 18.43 -19.40 15.47
C ALA A 56 18.23 -18.55 14.21
N TRP A 57 17.43 -19.02 13.28
CA TRP A 57 17.14 -18.27 12.06
C TRP A 57 16.41 -16.96 12.36
N ASP A 58 15.50 -16.92 13.34
CA ASP A 58 14.85 -15.68 13.77
C ASP A 58 15.86 -14.56 14.09
N ASP A 59 16.97 -14.90 14.76
CA ASP A 59 18.05 -13.95 15.05
C ASP A 59 18.84 -13.61 13.79
N LYS A 60 19.22 -14.62 13.00
CA LYS A 60 20.01 -14.45 11.77
C LYS A 60 19.28 -13.59 10.75
N CYS A 61 17.97 -13.67 10.65
CA CYS A 61 17.17 -12.90 9.72
C CYS A 61 17.18 -11.40 9.99
N THR A 62 17.63 -10.99 11.19
CA THR A 62 17.90 -9.58 11.51
C THR A 62 19.28 -9.11 11.03
N TRP A 63 20.17 -10.01 10.59
CA TRP A 63 21.53 -9.69 10.21
C TRP A 63 21.63 -9.24 8.76
N THR A 64 22.41 -8.17 8.54
CA THR A 64 22.75 -7.70 7.19
C THR A 64 23.41 -8.82 6.38
N GLY A 65 22.76 -9.20 5.28
CA GLY A 65 23.23 -10.27 4.39
C GLY A 65 22.56 -11.64 4.60
N CYS A 66 21.73 -11.81 5.63
CA CYS A 66 20.95 -13.03 5.85
C CYS A 66 19.46 -12.87 5.52
N THR A 67 18.96 -11.64 5.35
CA THR A 67 17.56 -11.36 4.99
C THR A 67 17.12 -12.01 3.67
N GLY A 68 18.07 -12.35 2.80
CA GLY A 68 17.84 -13.02 1.53
C GLY A 68 17.81 -14.55 1.58
N CYS A 69 17.99 -15.15 2.76
CA CYS A 69 17.95 -16.60 2.92
C CYS A 69 16.50 -17.09 2.93
N THR A 70 16.25 -18.28 2.38
CA THR A 70 14.92 -18.92 2.34
C THR A 70 14.27 -19.01 3.72
N GLU A 71 15.09 -19.22 4.73
CA GLU A 71 14.65 -19.38 6.12
C GLU A 71 14.18 -18.05 6.75
N CYS A 72 14.51 -16.93 6.11
CA CYS A 72 14.04 -15.60 6.49
C CYS A 72 12.80 -15.15 5.71
N ILE A 73 12.40 -15.92 4.69
CA ILE A 73 11.19 -15.64 3.93
C ILE A 73 10.01 -16.10 4.78
N VAL A 74 9.43 -15.17 5.54
CA VAL A 74 8.17 -15.40 6.22
C VAL A 74 7.09 -15.47 5.14
N PRO A 75 6.34 -16.59 5.01
CA PRO A 75 5.24 -16.67 4.06
C PRO A 75 4.22 -15.58 4.37
N GLU A 76 3.60 -15.00 3.33
CA GLU A 76 2.54 -14.03 3.54
C GLU A 76 1.47 -14.62 4.47
N PRO A 77 0.94 -13.81 5.41
CA PRO A 77 -0.11 -14.29 6.30
C PRO A 77 -1.29 -14.76 5.44
N VAL A 78 -1.68 -16.01 5.61
CA VAL A 78 -2.82 -16.60 4.88
C VAL A 78 -4.09 -16.41 5.70
N CYS A 79 -5.14 -15.91 5.06
CA CYS A 79 -6.48 -15.82 5.65
C CYS A 79 -7.01 -17.21 6.01
N LYS A 80 -7.35 -17.45 7.27
CA LYS A 80 -7.95 -18.70 7.72
C LYS A 80 -9.47 -18.71 7.45
N PRO A 81 -10.07 -19.86 7.08
CA PRO A 81 -11.49 -19.94 6.72
C PRO A 81 -12.44 -19.42 7.80
N PHE A 82 -12.11 -19.65 9.08
CA PHE A 82 -12.96 -19.22 10.19
C PHE A 82 -13.12 -17.69 10.27
N CYS A 83 -12.25 -16.91 9.63
CA CYS A 83 -12.33 -15.44 9.63
C CYS A 83 -13.61 -14.97 8.93
N GLU A 84 -14.07 -15.69 7.91
CA GLU A 84 -15.31 -15.39 7.18
C GLU A 84 -16.55 -15.86 7.97
N ASP A 85 -16.48 -17.03 8.58
CA ASP A 85 -17.61 -17.64 9.32
C ASP A 85 -18.04 -16.86 10.57
N LYS A 86 -17.16 -16.03 11.09
CA LYS A 86 -17.36 -15.29 12.34
C LYS A 86 -18.19 -14.04 12.10
N THR A 87 -19.07 -13.68 13.03
CA THR A 87 -19.99 -12.54 12.86
C THR A 87 -19.38 -11.18 13.24
N GLN A 88 -18.17 -11.17 13.78
CA GLN A 88 -17.47 -9.97 14.23
C GLN A 88 -17.07 -9.05 13.07
N GLY A 89 -16.91 -7.77 13.36
CA GLY A 89 -16.42 -6.80 12.38
C GLY A 89 -14.99 -7.12 11.94
N TRP A 90 -14.65 -6.77 10.71
CA TRP A 90 -13.29 -7.00 10.18
C TRP A 90 -12.21 -6.25 10.98
N THR A 91 -12.50 -5.06 11.50
CA THR A 91 -11.60 -4.33 12.41
C THR A 91 -11.11 -5.20 13.57
N ASP A 92 -12.01 -5.98 14.18
CA ASP A 92 -11.66 -6.87 15.28
C ASP A 92 -10.98 -8.15 14.76
N LYS A 93 -11.54 -8.75 13.70
CA LYS A 93 -11.02 -9.99 13.11
C LYS A 93 -9.58 -9.84 12.62
N CYS A 94 -9.19 -8.69 12.07
CA CYS A 94 -7.84 -8.46 11.59
C CYS A 94 -6.77 -8.51 12.68
N THR A 95 -7.17 -8.40 13.95
CA THR A 95 -6.27 -8.59 15.10
C THR A 95 -6.11 -10.07 15.49
N TRP A 96 -6.93 -10.96 14.94
CA TRP A 96 -6.93 -12.38 15.28
C TRP A 96 -5.83 -13.14 14.54
N GLY A 97 -5.22 -14.10 15.23
CA GLY A 97 -4.19 -14.97 14.68
C GLY A 97 -4.69 -15.77 13.47
N GLY A 98 -4.22 -15.42 12.28
CA GLY A 98 -4.58 -16.05 11.01
C GLY A 98 -5.69 -15.33 10.22
N CYS A 99 -6.16 -14.17 10.68
CA CYS A 99 -7.08 -13.33 9.91
C CYS A 99 -6.41 -12.07 9.34
N SER A 100 -5.21 -11.71 9.82
CA SER A 100 -4.45 -10.56 9.29
C SER A 100 -4.09 -10.68 7.81
N GLY A 101 -4.12 -11.90 7.26
CA GLY A 101 -3.91 -12.21 5.86
C GLY A 101 -5.13 -12.08 4.95
N CYS A 102 -6.29 -11.70 5.49
CA CYS A 102 -7.51 -11.54 4.70
C CYS A 102 -7.50 -10.20 3.95
N THR A 103 -8.04 -10.17 2.74
CA THR A 103 -8.12 -8.95 1.90
C THR A 103 -8.81 -7.78 2.61
N GLU A 104 -9.78 -8.10 3.45
CA GLU A 104 -10.54 -7.15 4.27
C GLU A 104 -9.67 -6.44 5.34
N CYS A 105 -8.49 -7.00 5.65
CA CYS A 105 -7.51 -6.41 6.55
C CYS A 105 -6.49 -5.53 5.83
N SER A 106 -6.33 -5.70 4.52
CA SER A 106 -5.42 -4.90 3.68
C SER A 106 -5.98 -3.50 3.38
N SER A 107 -7.22 -3.20 3.79
CA SER A 107 -7.84 -1.90 3.65
C SER A 107 -8.79 -1.66 4.80
N PRO A 108 -8.32 -1.23 5.99
CA PRO A 108 -9.25 -0.69 6.97
C PRO A 108 -9.95 0.49 6.28
N ALA A 109 -11.24 0.35 6.02
CA ALA A 109 -12.06 1.48 5.60
C ALA A 109 -11.75 2.62 6.58
N PRO A 110 -11.41 3.82 6.10
CA PRO A 110 -11.09 4.91 7.00
C PRO A 110 -12.26 5.06 7.98
N VAL A 111 -11.97 4.96 9.28
CA VAL A 111 -12.99 5.01 10.32
C VAL A 111 -13.22 6.46 10.69
N CYS A 112 -14.48 6.90 10.64
CA CYS A 112 -14.89 8.20 11.15
C CYS A 112 -14.79 8.22 12.68
N LYS A 113 -13.93 9.08 13.22
CA LYS A 113 -13.80 9.27 14.67
C LYS A 113 -14.92 10.17 15.21
N PRO A 114 -15.43 9.93 16.43
CA PRO A 114 -16.58 10.67 16.97
C PRO A 114 -16.35 12.19 17.08
N PHE A 115 -15.09 12.61 17.31
CA PHE A 115 -14.78 14.05 17.37
C PHE A 115 -15.04 14.79 16.05
N CYS A 116 -15.17 14.09 14.92
CA CYS A 116 -15.45 14.72 13.63
C CYS A 116 -16.85 15.37 13.61
N GLU A 117 -17.81 14.83 14.36
CA GLU A 117 -19.16 15.38 14.51
C GLU A 117 -19.20 16.56 15.50
N ASP A 118 -18.48 16.46 16.61
CA ASP A 118 -18.48 17.48 17.68
C ASP A 118 -17.83 18.81 17.28
N LYS A 119 -16.98 18.77 16.25
CA LYS A 119 -16.19 19.92 15.81
C LYS A 119 -17.04 20.87 14.97
N THR A 120 -16.89 22.18 15.15
CA THR A 120 -17.71 23.18 14.45
C THR A 120 -17.23 23.50 13.03
N GLN A 121 -16.09 22.95 12.63
CA GLN A 121 -15.47 23.17 11.33
C GLN A 121 -16.29 22.57 10.18
N GLY A 122 -16.12 23.11 8.97
CA GLY A 122 -16.77 22.58 7.77
C GLY A 122 -16.24 21.19 7.42
N TRP A 123 -17.09 20.37 6.79
CA TRP A 123 -16.71 19.01 6.38
C TRP A 123 -15.54 19.00 5.39
N THR A 124 -15.46 19.99 4.48
CA THR A 124 -14.31 20.17 3.58
C THR A 124 -12.97 20.17 4.33
N ASP A 125 -12.89 20.85 5.47
CA ASP A 125 -11.67 20.91 6.28
C ASP A 125 -11.51 19.62 7.09
N LYS A 126 -12.59 19.15 7.74
CA LYS A 126 -12.58 17.94 8.56
C LYS A 126 -12.14 16.71 7.77
N CYS A 127 -12.52 16.58 6.50
CA CYS A 127 -12.14 15.43 5.67
C CYS A 127 -10.63 15.30 5.42
N THR A 128 -9.87 16.38 5.64
CA THR A 128 -8.41 16.36 5.59
C THR A 128 -7.77 15.90 6.92
N TRP A 129 -8.55 15.82 8.00
CA TRP A 129 -8.05 15.48 9.33
C TRP A 129 -7.88 13.96 9.49
N GLY A 130 -6.80 13.58 10.17
CA GLY A 130 -6.52 12.19 10.52
C GLY A 130 -7.65 11.57 11.36
N GLY A 131 -8.40 10.67 10.76
CA GLY A 131 -9.55 9.98 11.38
C GLY A 131 -10.92 10.58 11.06
N CYS A 132 -11.01 11.59 10.19
CA CYS A 132 -12.30 12.09 9.68
C CYS A 132 -12.51 11.82 8.20
N SER A 133 -11.46 11.45 7.45
CA SER A 133 -11.54 11.00 6.05
C SER A 133 -12.47 9.80 5.83
N GLY A 134 -12.81 9.10 6.91
CA GLY A 134 -13.72 7.97 6.95
C GLY A 134 -15.20 8.28 7.10
N CYS A 135 -15.56 9.55 7.27
CA CYS A 135 -16.95 9.95 7.49
C CYS A 135 -17.74 9.95 6.17
N THR A 136 -19.04 9.63 6.25
CA THR A 136 -19.95 9.62 5.09
C THR A 136 -19.99 10.97 4.37
N GLU A 137 -19.85 12.05 5.14
CA GLU A 137 -19.79 13.43 4.66
C GLU A 137 -18.55 13.71 3.79
N CYS A 138 -17.49 12.91 3.94
CA CYS A 138 -16.28 12.97 3.09
C CYS A 138 -16.38 12.11 1.83
N SER A 139 -17.37 11.21 1.78
CA SER A 139 -17.59 10.28 0.66
C SER A 139 -18.63 10.81 -0.34
N SER A 140 -19.26 11.95 -0.07
CA SER A 140 -20.21 12.55 -0.98
C SER A 140 -19.48 13.29 -2.11
N PRO A 141 -19.65 12.91 -3.40
CA PRO A 141 -19.36 13.86 -4.47
C PRO A 141 -20.30 15.05 -4.26
N ALA A 142 -19.73 16.24 -4.17
CA ALA A 142 -20.48 17.48 -4.03
C ALA A 142 -21.68 17.46 -5.00
N PRO A 143 -22.94 17.59 -4.54
CA PRO A 143 -24.02 17.86 -5.47
C PRO A 143 -23.71 19.22 -6.12
N VAL A 144 -23.35 19.16 -7.40
CA VAL A 144 -23.33 20.32 -8.28
C VAL A 144 -24.71 20.99 -8.20
N CYS A 145 -24.69 22.23 -7.75
CA CYS A 145 -25.71 23.30 -7.80
C CYS A 145 -27.17 22.94 -8.12
N LYS A 146 -28.09 23.32 -7.23
CA LYS A 146 -29.48 23.70 -7.54
C LYS A 146 -29.94 24.83 -6.57
N PRO A 147 -30.87 25.72 -6.91
CA PRO A 147 -31.23 26.31 -8.20
C PRO A 147 -31.35 27.86 -8.07
N PHE A 148 -30.37 28.63 -8.52
CA PHE A 148 -30.50 30.09 -8.67
C PHE A 148 -29.90 30.53 -10.01
N CYS A 149 -30.56 30.14 -11.09
CA CYS A 149 -30.57 30.92 -12.32
C CYS A 149 -31.96 31.56 -12.41
N LEU A 150 -32.10 32.74 -11.82
CA LEU A 150 -33.26 33.62 -12.01
C LEU A 150 -32.98 34.49 -13.23
N GLY A 151 -33.95 34.48 -14.16
CA GLY A 151 -34.39 35.58 -15.04
C GLY A 151 -33.35 36.48 -15.65
#